data_AF-A0A183EHL5-F1
#
_entry.id   AF-A0A183EHL5-F1
#
_cell.length_a   1.000
_cell.length_b   1.000
_cell.length_c   1.000
_cell.angle_alpha   90.00
_cell.angle_beta   90.00
_cell.angle_gamma   90.00
#
_symmetry.space_group_name_H-M   'P 1'
#
loop_
_entity.id
_entity.type
_entity.pdbx_description
1 polymer ?
#
loop_
_entity_poly.entity_id
_entity_poly.type
_entity_poly.pdbx_seq_one_letter_code
_entity_poly.pdbx_strand_id
1 'polypeptide(L)'
;LEETMDRVVSALDIPVPLAKLLLQLYKWDYITVLDLYCADSEKLLVDCNIHAGSSKQPLDDRISCMENGCNVICMEDFVLNILKENSDLKEKYEQLRFKDCVESHPKLRFCSGPDCHMIIMAEYSAAKKVTCTKCETSFCFRCGSDYHAPTSCETIRKWLIKCADDSETANYIR
;
A
#
# COMPACT_ATOMS: atom_id res chain seq x y z
N LEU A 1 11.68 -4.33 6.24
CA LEU A 1 10.52 -5.01 5.63
C LEU A 1 10.50 -6.46 6.10
N GLU A 2 11.53 -7.22 5.70
CA GLU A 2 11.73 -8.62 6.11
C GLU A 2 11.72 -8.79 7.62
N GLU A 3 12.48 -8.00 8.38
CA GLU A 3 12.50 -8.14 9.85
C GLU A 3 11.13 -8.02 10.53
N THR A 4 10.27 -7.07 10.12
CA THR A 4 8.93 -6.91 10.71
C THR A 4 8.02 -8.05 10.32
N MET A 5 8.09 -8.46 9.05
CA MET A 5 7.30 -9.57 8.51
C MET A 5 7.68 -10.90 9.19
N ASP A 6 8.97 -11.20 9.28
CA ASP A 6 9.51 -12.42 9.90
C ASP A 6 9.14 -12.51 11.38
N ARG A 7 9.16 -11.37 12.09
CA ARG A 7 8.68 -11.28 13.47
C ARG A 7 7.22 -11.65 13.60
N VAL A 8 6.35 -11.11 12.75
CA VAL A 8 4.90 -11.37 12.80
C VAL A 8 4.60 -12.82 12.42
N VAL A 9 5.22 -13.32 11.35
CA VAL A 9 5.09 -14.71 10.89
C VAL A 9 5.52 -15.67 12.00
N SER A 10 6.66 -15.42 12.63
CA SER A 10 7.20 -16.29 13.69
C SER A 10 6.41 -16.19 15.00
N ALA A 11 5.90 -15.00 15.35
CA ALA A 11 5.17 -14.79 16.59
C ALA A 11 3.73 -15.34 16.55
N LEU A 12 3.08 -15.27 15.38
CA LEU A 12 1.69 -15.70 15.21
C LEU A 12 1.55 -17.09 14.58
N ASP A 13 2.63 -17.67 14.06
CA ASP A 13 2.64 -18.94 13.32
C ASP A 13 1.64 -18.96 12.15
N ILE A 14 1.67 -17.88 11.34
CA ILE A 14 0.76 -17.68 10.20
C ILE A 14 1.49 -17.64 8.85
N PRO A 15 0.82 -17.97 7.73
CA PRO A 15 1.41 -17.83 6.41
C PRO A 15 1.86 -16.40 6.08
N VAL A 16 2.95 -16.26 5.34
CA VAL A 16 3.49 -14.96 4.89
C VAL A 16 2.44 -14.09 4.17
N PRO A 17 1.58 -14.61 3.27
CA PRO A 17 0.54 -13.81 2.64
C PRO A 17 -0.44 -13.18 3.65
N LEU A 18 -0.76 -13.91 4.71
CA LEU A 18 -1.66 -13.46 5.76
C LEU A 18 -1.00 -12.37 6.62
N ALA A 19 0.24 -12.60 7.05
CA ALA A 19 1.01 -11.60 7.79
C ALA A 19 1.17 -10.30 7.01
N LYS A 20 1.51 -10.40 5.71
CA LYS A 20 1.63 -9.26 4.80
C LYS A 20 0.31 -8.48 4.68
N LEU A 21 -0.81 -9.18 4.52
CA LEU A 21 -2.14 -8.55 4.43
C LEU A 21 -2.48 -7.80 5.73
N LEU A 22 -2.34 -8.45 6.89
CA LEU A 22 -2.63 -7.83 8.18
C LEU A 22 -1.76 -6.58 8.41
N LEU A 23 -0.45 -6.67 8.14
CA LEU A 23 0.43 -5.51 8.24
C LEU A 23 0.01 -4.37 7.33
N GLN A 24 -0.40 -4.64 6.09
CA GLN A 24 -0.89 -3.60 5.18
C GLN A 24 -2.17 -2.92 5.71
N LEU A 25 -3.15 -3.71 6.17
CA LEU A 25 -4.42 -3.18 6.69
C LEU A 25 -4.22 -2.30 7.93
N TYR A 26 -3.25 -2.66 8.78
CA TYR A 26 -2.92 -1.91 10.00
C TYR A 26 -1.73 -0.96 9.83
N LYS A 27 -1.44 -0.51 8.61
CA LYS A 27 -0.40 0.52 8.31
C LYS A 27 0.97 0.19 8.90
N TRP A 28 1.32 -1.10 8.90
CA TRP A 28 2.57 -1.66 9.42
C TRP A 28 2.76 -1.50 10.93
N ASP A 29 1.69 -1.26 11.69
CA ASP A 29 1.68 -1.34 13.14
C ASP A 29 1.55 -2.80 13.60
N TYR A 30 2.70 -3.47 13.69
CA TYR A 30 2.74 -4.88 14.08
C TYR A 30 2.31 -5.11 15.53
N ILE A 31 2.43 -4.12 16.44
CA ILE A 31 2.01 -4.28 17.83
C ILE A 31 0.49 -4.41 17.87
N THR A 32 -0.22 -3.51 17.20
CA THR A 32 -1.68 -3.58 17.07
C THR A 32 -2.13 -4.90 16.45
N VAL A 33 -1.44 -5.38 15.41
CA VAL A 33 -1.76 -6.69 14.79
C VAL A 33 -1.60 -7.83 15.80
N LEU A 34 -0.49 -7.87 16.54
CA LEU A 34 -0.25 -8.90 17.56
C LEU A 34 -1.31 -8.85 18.66
N ASP A 35 -1.61 -7.66 19.19
CA ASP A 35 -2.59 -7.48 20.26
C ASP A 35 -3.99 -7.94 19.84
N LEU A 36 -4.44 -7.55 18.64
CA LEU A 36 -5.75 -7.95 18.12
C LEU A 36 -5.81 -9.45 17.81
N TYR A 37 -4.77 -10.02 17.20
CA TYR A 37 -4.73 -11.44 16.84
C TYR A 37 -4.70 -12.32 18.09
N CYS A 38 -3.90 -11.95 19.09
CA CYS A 38 -3.82 -12.67 20.37
C CYS A 38 -5.09 -12.52 21.21
N ALA A 39 -5.81 -11.41 21.08
CA ALA A 39 -7.08 -11.20 21.78
C ALA A 39 -8.22 -12.05 21.18
N ASP A 40 -8.38 -12.01 19.86
CA ASP A 40 -9.42 -12.76 19.13
C ASP A 40 -9.06 -12.84 17.63
N SER A 41 -8.38 -13.93 17.24
CA SER A 41 -7.94 -14.12 15.85
C SER A 41 -9.12 -14.32 14.91
N GLU A 42 -10.18 -15.01 15.32
CA GLU A 42 -11.34 -15.26 14.46
C GLU A 42 -12.06 -13.95 14.13
N LYS A 43 -12.30 -13.12 15.14
CA LYS A 43 -12.89 -11.79 14.96
C LYS A 43 -12.03 -10.90 14.07
N LEU A 44 -10.71 -10.87 14.30
CA LEU A 44 -9.79 -10.09 13.46
C LEU A 44 -9.88 -10.53 12.00
N LEU A 45 -9.86 -11.84 11.74
CA LEU A 45 -9.93 -12.39 10.38
C LEU A 45 -11.28 -12.10 9.71
N VAL A 46 -12.39 -12.10 10.45
CA VAL A 46 -13.70 -11.68 9.93
C VAL A 46 -13.73 -10.18 9.65
N ASP A 47 -13.24 -9.35 10.58
CA ASP A 47 -13.21 -7.89 10.44
C ASP A 47 -12.39 -7.48 9.21
N CYS A 48 -11.29 -8.18 8.94
CA CYS A 48 -10.42 -8.00 7.77
C CYS A 48 -10.94 -8.67 6.48
N ASN A 49 -12.15 -9.23 6.46
CA ASN A 49 -12.73 -9.94 5.31
C ASN A 49 -11.88 -11.14 4.82
N ILE A 50 -11.10 -11.76 5.70
CA ILE A 50 -10.32 -12.96 5.37
C ILE A 50 -11.18 -14.21 5.54
N HIS A 51 -12.05 -14.22 6.56
CA HIS A 51 -13.09 -15.22 6.76
C HIS A 51 -14.48 -14.63 6.51
N ALA A 52 -15.42 -15.50 6.14
CA ALA A 52 -16.81 -15.10 5.93
C ALA A 52 -17.45 -14.65 7.24
N GLY A 53 -18.12 -13.50 7.22
CA GLY A 53 -18.86 -12.97 8.36
C GLY A 53 -19.39 -11.57 8.08
N SER A 54 -20.05 -10.96 9.08
CA SER A 54 -20.61 -9.62 8.96
C SER A 54 -19.55 -8.54 9.21
N SER A 55 -18.59 -8.38 8.30
CA SER A 55 -17.68 -7.22 8.34
C SER A 55 -18.39 -5.95 7.88
N LYS A 56 -18.03 -4.83 8.50
CA LYS A 56 -18.51 -3.49 8.15
C LYS A 56 -17.46 -2.69 7.35
N GLN A 57 -16.30 -3.27 7.05
CA GLN A 57 -15.24 -2.54 6.36
C GLN A 57 -15.55 -2.45 4.86
N PRO A 58 -15.34 -1.28 4.23
CA PRO A 58 -15.50 -1.13 2.79
C PRO A 58 -14.57 -2.09 2.04
N LEU A 59 -15.03 -2.53 0.87
CA LEU A 59 -14.21 -3.28 -0.07
C LEU A 59 -13.01 -2.40 -0.46
N ASP A 60 -11.82 -2.86 -0.09
CA ASP A 60 -10.55 -2.35 -0.62
C ASP A 60 -10.47 -2.67 -2.13
N ASP A 61 -9.51 -2.09 -2.84
CA ASP A 61 -9.23 -2.38 -4.27
C ASP A 61 -8.66 -3.80 -4.49
N ARG A 62 -8.92 -4.73 -3.57
CA ARG A 62 -8.45 -6.12 -3.57
C ARG A 62 -9.45 -7.01 -4.30
N ILE A 63 -8.91 -8.09 -4.89
CA ILE A 63 -9.73 -9.14 -5.50
C ILE A 63 -10.52 -9.84 -4.39
N SER A 64 -11.84 -9.86 -4.51
CA SER A 64 -12.75 -10.53 -3.58
C SER A 64 -13.52 -11.66 -4.26
N CYS A 65 -14.19 -12.47 -3.43
CA CYS A 65 -15.13 -13.48 -3.89
C CYS A 65 -16.18 -12.87 -4.81
N MET A 66 -16.54 -13.60 -5.87
CA MET A 66 -17.52 -13.18 -6.87
C MET A 66 -18.95 -13.57 -6.51
N GLU A 67 -19.16 -14.32 -5.42
CA GLU A 67 -20.48 -14.72 -4.94
C GLU A 67 -21.27 -13.50 -4.43
N ASN A 68 -22.57 -13.46 -4.70
CA ASN A 68 -23.38 -12.29 -4.38
C ASN A 68 -23.47 -12.09 -2.85
N GLY A 69 -23.06 -10.91 -2.38
CA GLY A 69 -23.04 -10.57 -0.96
C GLY A 69 -21.85 -11.15 -0.17
N CYS A 70 -20.91 -11.82 -0.83
CA CYS A 70 -19.68 -12.29 -0.21
C CYS A 70 -18.55 -11.29 -0.43
N ASN A 71 -17.92 -10.82 0.65
CA ASN A 71 -16.81 -9.85 0.58
C ASN A 71 -15.45 -10.48 0.94
N VAL A 72 -15.35 -11.81 1.00
CA VAL A 72 -14.11 -12.50 1.38
C VAL A 72 -13.01 -12.19 0.37
N ILE A 73 -11.85 -11.77 0.86
CA ILE A 73 -10.69 -11.42 0.04
C ILE A 73 -10.06 -12.69 -0.55
N CYS A 74 -9.76 -12.66 -1.84
CA CYS A 74 -8.93 -13.65 -2.50
C CYS A 74 -7.46 -13.41 -2.12
N MET A 75 -6.93 -14.29 -1.26
CA MET A 75 -5.54 -14.25 -0.81
C MET A 75 -4.54 -14.45 -1.96
N GLU A 76 -3.32 -13.97 -1.77
CA GLU A 76 -2.27 -13.92 -2.80
C GLU A 76 -1.91 -15.30 -3.35
N ASP A 77 -1.82 -16.31 -2.48
CA ASP A 77 -1.58 -17.71 -2.82
C ASP A 77 -2.69 -18.30 -3.70
N PHE A 78 -3.96 -18.02 -3.39
CA PHE A 78 -5.10 -18.44 -4.19
C PHE A 78 -5.06 -17.82 -5.59
N VAL A 79 -4.82 -16.51 -5.69
CA VAL A 79 -4.74 -15.82 -6.98
C VAL A 79 -3.56 -16.34 -7.81
N LEU A 80 -2.38 -16.49 -7.22
CA LEU A 80 -1.19 -17.01 -7.90
C LEU A 80 -1.39 -18.46 -8.39
N ASN A 81 -2.15 -19.27 -7.65
CA ASN A 81 -2.49 -20.62 -8.09
C ASN A 81 -3.42 -20.64 -9.31
N ILE A 82 -4.36 -19.69 -9.42
CA ILE A 82 -5.20 -19.54 -10.62
C ILE A 82 -4.37 -19.06 -11.81
N LEU A 83 -3.45 -18.11 -11.59
CA LEU A 83 -2.63 -17.53 -12.65
C LEU A 83 -1.43 -18.39 -13.07
N LYS A 84 -1.26 -19.58 -12.49
CA LYS A 84 -0.07 -20.44 -12.67
C LYS A 84 0.29 -20.73 -14.14
N GLU A 85 -0.70 -20.82 -15.03
CA GLU A 85 -0.52 -21.17 -16.44
C GLU A 85 -0.36 -19.94 -17.36
N ASN A 86 -0.65 -18.74 -16.85
CA ASN A 86 -0.57 -17.49 -17.60
C ASN A 86 0.53 -16.60 -17.02
N SER A 87 1.76 -16.78 -17.52
CA SER A 87 2.95 -16.06 -17.06
C SER A 87 2.79 -14.54 -17.10
N ASP A 88 2.19 -14.02 -18.15
CA ASP A 88 2.08 -12.57 -18.38
C ASP A 88 1.14 -11.92 -17.38
N LEU A 89 0.02 -12.57 -17.06
CA LEU A 89 -0.91 -12.10 -16.03
C LEU A 89 -0.33 -12.27 -14.63
N LYS A 90 0.37 -13.37 -14.37
CA LYS A 90 1.05 -13.61 -13.11
C LYS A 90 2.10 -12.53 -12.83
N GLU A 91 2.95 -12.22 -13.80
CA GLU A 91 3.97 -11.18 -13.66
C GLU A 91 3.34 -9.80 -13.37
N LYS A 92 2.29 -9.43 -14.11
CA LYS A 92 1.56 -8.18 -13.85
C LYS A 92 0.97 -8.12 -12.45
N TYR A 93 0.38 -9.24 -11.99
CA TYR A 93 -0.15 -9.33 -10.63
C TYR A 93 0.96 -9.14 -9.60
N GLU A 94 2.09 -9.85 -9.74
CA GLU A 94 3.24 -9.73 -8.83
C GLU A 94 3.80 -8.30 -8.80
N GLN A 95 3.89 -7.62 -9.95
CA GLN A 95 4.31 -6.22 -10.04
C GLN A 95 3.36 -5.27 -9.30
N LEU A 96 2.04 -5.44 -9.46
CA LEU A 96 1.05 -4.66 -8.72
C LEU A 96 1.16 -4.90 -7.21
N ARG A 97 1.26 -6.16 -6.80
CA ARG A 97 1.41 -6.55 -5.38
C ARG A 97 2.68 -6.00 -4.75
N PHE A 98 3.77 -5.97 -5.51
CA PHE A 98 5.02 -5.36 -5.08
C PHE A 98 4.86 -3.85 -4.91
N LYS A 99 4.24 -3.19 -5.88
CA LYS A 99 3.95 -1.75 -5.82
C LYS A 99 3.13 -1.38 -4.58
N ASP A 100 2.03 -2.08 -4.33
CA ASP A 100 1.18 -1.86 -3.15
C ASP A 100 1.95 -2.05 -1.83
N CYS A 101 2.85 -3.05 -1.79
CA CYS A 101 3.69 -3.32 -0.63
C CYS A 101 4.63 -2.14 -0.32
N VAL A 102 5.27 -1.59 -1.35
CA VAL A 102 6.16 -0.44 -1.22
C VAL A 102 5.39 0.82 -0.82
N GLU A 103 4.25 1.09 -1.47
CA GLU A 103 3.44 2.30 -1.24
C GLU A 103 2.77 2.32 0.13
N SER A 104 2.31 1.16 0.63
CA SER A 104 1.72 1.04 1.96
C SER A 104 2.76 1.16 3.09
N HIS A 105 4.04 0.87 2.83
CA HIS A 105 5.06 0.87 3.87
C HIS A 105 5.46 2.30 4.27
N PRO A 106 5.43 2.66 5.57
CA PRO A 106 5.69 4.04 6.01
C PRO A 106 7.12 4.51 5.73
N LYS A 107 8.07 3.57 5.61
CA LYS A 107 9.50 3.82 5.40
C LYS A 107 10.00 3.63 3.97
N LEU A 108 9.14 3.27 3.02
CA LEU A 108 9.53 3.02 1.63
C LEU A 108 8.81 3.97 0.68
N ARG A 109 9.48 4.42 -0.37
CA ARG A 109 8.88 5.22 -1.44
C ARG A 109 9.52 4.87 -2.76
N PHE A 110 8.73 4.82 -3.83
CA PHE A 110 9.29 4.86 -5.18
C PHE A 110 9.91 6.23 -5.46
N CYS A 111 10.96 6.24 -6.27
CA CYS A 111 11.52 7.45 -6.84
C CYS A 111 10.46 8.16 -7.70
N SER A 112 10.35 9.49 -7.58
CA SER A 112 9.47 10.29 -8.44
C SER A 112 10.10 10.65 -9.80
N GLY A 113 11.34 10.22 -10.04
CA GLY A 113 12.05 10.49 -11.29
C GLY A 113 11.46 9.72 -12.47
N PRO A 114 11.44 10.31 -13.68
CA PRO A 114 10.92 9.65 -14.87
C PRO A 114 11.70 8.36 -15.16
N ASP A 115 10.98 7.29 -15.47
CA ASP A 115 11.51 5.94 -15.75
C ASP A 115 12.45 5.38 -14.66
N CYS A 116 12.38 5.91 -13.44
CA CYS A 116 13.21 5.49 -12.32
C CYS A 116 12.46 4.57 -11.36
N HIS A 117 12.88 3.31 -11.31
CA HIS A 117 12.27 2.26 -10.48
C HIS A 117 12.98 2.08 -9.13
N MET A 118 13.78 3.06 -8.69
CA MET A 118 14.48 2.98 -7.41
C MET A 118 13.50 3.13 -6.24
N ILE A 119 13.76 2.40 -5.16
CA ILE A 119 13.04 2.53 -3.90
C ILE A 119 13.95 3.22 -2.89
N ILE A 120 13.44 4.30 -2.29
CA ILE A 120 14.11 5.02 -1.23
C ILE A 120 13.59 4.50 0.12
N MET A 121 14.51 4.16 1.01
CA MET A 121 14.22 3.75 2.38
C MET A 121 14.63 4.87 3.36
N ALA A 122 13.79 5.17 4.34
CA ALA A 122 14.08 6.13 5.41
C ALA A 122 13.85 5.51 6.80
N GLU A 123 14.46 6.07 7.83
CA GLU A 123 14.24 5.60 9.21
C GLU A 123 12.80 5.83 9.68
N TYR A 124 12.19 6.94 9.26
CA TYR A 124 10.82 7.35 9.55
C TYR A 124 10.23 8.23 8.44
N SER A 125 8.90 8.29 8.36
CA SER A 125 8.19 9.10 7.35
C SER A 125 8.14 10.58 7.72
N ALA A 126 8.88 11.41 6.99
CA ALA A 126 8.89 12.87 7.20
C ALA A 126 8.88 13.64 5.87
N ALA A 127 8.40 14.88 5.91
CA ALA A 127 8.40 15.81 4.78
C ALA A 127 9.80 16.40 4.55
N LYS A 128 10.79 15.54 4.32
CA LYS A 128 12.19 15.89 4.08
C LYS A 128 12.54 15.72 2.61
N LYS A 129 13.50 16.51 2.14
CA LYS A 129 14.09 16.35 0.81
C LYS A 129 14.90 15.05 0.79
N VAL A 130 14.65 14.22 -0.22
CA VAL A 130 15.48 13.07 -0.56
C VAL A 130 15.93 13.22 -2.01
N THR A 131 17.07 12.64 -2.34
CA THR A 131 17.64 12.68 -3.69
C THR A 131 17.97 11.25 -4.11
N CYS A 132 17.42 10.82 -5.24
CA CYS A 132 17.69 9.50 -5.79
C CYS A 132 19.15 9.41 -6.24
N THR A 133 19.87 8.35 -5.83
CA THR A 133 21.27 8.13 -6.21
C THR A 133 21.44 7.71 -7.67
N LYS A 134 20.37 7.25 -8.34
CA LYS A 134 20.41 6.75 -9.72
C LYS A 134 20.07 7.82 -10.76
N CYS A 135 19.02 8.61 -10.53
CA CYS A 135 18.52 9.60 -11.49
C CYS A 135 18.61 11.04 -10.98
N GLU A 136 19.17 11.27 -9.80
CA GLU A 136 19.41 12.58 -9.18
C GLU A 136 18.13 13.40 -8.90
N THR A 137 16.95 12.87 -9.21
CA THR A 137 15.66 13.50 -8.90
C THR A 137 15.52 13.68 -7.39
N SER A 138 15.15 14.91 -7.01
CA SER A 138 14.95 15.29 -5.62
C SER A 138 13.49 15.58 -5.34
N PHE A 139 12.95 15.02 -4.27
CA PHE A 139 11.53 15.12 -3.95
C PHE A 139 11.27 15.06 -2.44
N CYS A 140 10.03 15.33 -2.05
CA CYS A 140 9.57 15.19 -0.68
C CYS A 140 9.26 13.72 -0.36
N PHE A 141 9.96 13.12 0.60
CA PHE A 141 9.76 11.71 0.94
C PHE A 141 8.32 11.39 1.39
N ARG A 142 7.66 12.32 2.11
CA ARG A 142 6.31 12.06 2.62
C ARG A 142 5.26 11.95 1.51
N CYS A 143 5.24 12.90 0.56
CA CYS A 143 4.17 13.02 -0.43
C CYS A 143 4.58 12.71 -1.87
N GLY A 144 5.86 12.50 -2.16
CA GLY A 144 6.37 12.16 -3.51
C GLY A 144 6.50 13.35 -4.47
N SER A 145 5.86 14.49 -4.17
CA SER A 145 5.95 15.72 -4.97
C SER A 145 7.31 16.41 -4.82
N ASP A 146 7.56 17.43 -5.64
CA ASP A 146 8.73 18.30 -5.51
C ASP A 146 8.92 18.79 -4.09
N TYR A 147 10.17 18.91 -3.66
CA TYR A 147 10.47 19.37 -2.32
C TYR A 147 9.98 20.81 -2.13
N HIS A 148 9.17 21.01 -1.10
CA HIS A 148 8.25 22.15 -1.05
C HIS A 148 8.31 22.95 0.25
N ALA A 149 9.46 22.97 0.94
CA ALA A 149 9.62 23.84 2.10
C ALA A 149 9.54 25.33 1.67
N PRO A 150 8.94 26.21 2.50
CA PRO A 150 8.43 25.98 3.86
C PRO A 150 7.00 25.42 3.94
N THR A 151 6.35 25.19 2.80
CA THR A 151 4.95 24.77 2.71
C THR A 151 4.73 23.33 3.18
N SER A 152 3.57 23.04 3.77
CA SER A 152 3.20 21.68 4.17
C SER A 152 2.79 20.80 2.98
N CYS A 153 2.93 19.47 3.11
CA CYS A 153 2.46 18.53 2.08
C CYS A 153 0.96 18.69 1.80
N GLU A 154 0.16 19.00 2.83
CA GLU A 154 -1.28 19.18 2.68
C GLU A 154 -1.61 20.41 1.83
N THR A 155 -0.93 21.53 2.09
CA THR A 155 -1.09 22.76 1.33
C THR A 155 -0.66 22.57 -0.13
N ILE A 156 0.47 21.91 -0.38
CA ILE A 156 0.89 21.58 -1.74
C ILE A 156 -0.09 20.67 -2.46
N ARG A 157 -0.61 19.64 -1.79
CA ARG A 157 -1.61 18.75 -2.39
C ARG A 157 -2.87 19.54 -2.81
N LYS A 158 -3.38 20.40 -1.92
CA LYS A 158 -4.54 21.27 -2.22
C LYS A 158 -4.24 22.22 -3.38
N TRP A 159 -3.03 22.79 -3.42
CA TRP A 159 -2.58 23.67 -4.50
C TRP A 159 -2.53 22.95 -5.84
N LEU A 160 -1.92 21.76 -5.90
CA LEU A 160 -1.82 20.98 -7.13
C LEU A 160 -3.19 20.55 -7.67
N ILE A 161 -4.12 20.15 -6.78
CA ILE A 161 -5.51 19.86 -7.16
C ILE A 161 -6.17 21.10 -7.76
N LYS A 162 -6.08 22.25 -7.08
CA LYS A 162 -6.63 23.49 -7.59
C LYS A 162 -6.03 23.88 -8.94
N CYS A 163 -4.72 23.73 -9.13
CA CYS A 163 -4.07 24.01 -10.42
C CYS A 163 -4.59 23.11 -11.54
N ALA A 164 -4.90 21.84 -11.24
CA ALA A 164 -5.52 20.94 -12.20
C ALA A 164 -6.96 21.40 -12.54
N ASP A 165 -7.77 21.73 -11.54
CA ASP A 165 -9.16 22.18 -11.74
C ASP A 165 -9.25 23.56 -12.44
N ASP A 166 -8.38 24.50 -12.10
CA ASP A 166 -8.29 25.81 -12.74
C ASP A 166 -7.82 25.68 -14.20
N SER A 167 -6.99 24.69 -14.50
CA SER A 167 -6.58 24.39 -15.88
C SER A 167 -7.73 23.85 -16.74
N GLU A 168 -8.71 23.18 -16.14
CA GLU A 168 -9.96 22.81 -16.81
C GLU A 168 -10.88 24.02 -17.03
N THR A 169 -10.90 24.97 -16.08
CA THR A 169 -11.69 26.21 -16.18
C THR A 169 -11.15 27.16 -17.28
N ALA A 170 -9.87 27.05 -17.63
CA ALA A 170 -9.26 27.79 -18.74
C ALA A 170 -9.88 27.46 -20.12
N ASN A 171 -10.62 26.35 -20.25
CA ASN A 171 -11.30 25.99 -21.50
C ASN A 171 -12.57 26.82 -21.79
N TYR A 172 -13.10 27.56 -20.82
CA TYR A 172 -14.30 28.39 -21.00
C TYR A 172 -14.01 29.82 -21.48
N ILE A 173 -12.73 30.21 -21.58
CA ILE A 173 -12.28 31.51 -22.11
C ILE A 173 -11.75 31.31 -23.53
N ARG A 174 -12.58 30.78 -24.43
CA ARG A 174 -12.37 30.88 -25.88
C ARG A 174 -13.42 31.78 -26.50
#